data_AF-A0A7C5LXF0-F1
#
_entry.id   AF-A0A7C5LXF0-F1
#
_cell.length_a   1.000
_cell.length_b   1.000
_cell.length_c   1.000
_cell.angle_alpha   90.00
_cell.angle_beta   90.00
_cell.angle_gamma   90.00
#
_symmetry.space_group_name_H-M   'P 1'
#
loop_
_entity.id
_entity.type
_entity.pdbx_description
1 polymer ?
#
loop_
_entity_poly.entity_id
_entity_poly.type
_entity_poly.pdbx_seq_one_letter_code
_entity_poly.pdbx_strand_id
1 'polypeptide(L)'
;MGWLIGLGALAVVVAYGLGVRALGKRARPPQVAGGQTAPGSFSEHELGRYARHIVLREIGGPGQKAMKQARVLVVGAGGLGSPALLYLAAAGVGTIGVIDDDVVDNSNLQRQVIHRDADIGMPKVFSAQAAMEAQNPAITVRPYHRRLEADMAEALFAEYDLILEGSDNFDTKYLVNRAAVATGKPVVGGALSQWEGQLSVWDPAAGAPCYQCVFPEAPAPGLAPSCSAAGVIGPLPGVIGAMMAIEALKLITGAGEPLRGRLMIYDALYADSRVIAVKPRPDCPVCSNG
;
A
#
# COMPACT_ATOMS: atom_id res chain seq x y z
N MET A 1 55.03 50.54 16.47
CA MET A 1 54.77 49.18 17.02
C MET A 1 53.50 48.49 16.51
N GLY A 2 52.52 49.19 15.88
CA GLY A 2 51.25 48.56 15.45
C GLY A 2 51.27 47.80 14.11
N TRP A 3 52.16 48.15 13.19
CA TRP A 3 52.17 47.58 11.82
C TRP A 3 52.68 46.13 11.78
N LEU A 4 53.58 45.76 12.70
CA LEU A 4 54.09 44.38 12.84
C LEU A 4 53.01 43.41 13.32
N ILE A 5 52.09 43.88 14.19
CA ILE A 5 50.97 43.07 14.69
C ILE A 5 49.94 42.85 13.57
N GLY A 6 49.65 43.90 12.77
CA GLY A 6 48.75 43.79 11.62
C GLY A 6 49.25 42.84 10.53
N LEU A 7 50.55 42.86 10.23
CA LEU A 7 51.18 41.94 9.28
C LEU A 7 51.17 40.49 9.80
N GLY A 8 51.41 40.28 11.09
CA GLY A 8 51.34 38.95 11.71
C GLY A 8 49.93 38.35 11.65
N ALA A 9 48.89 39.13 11.95
CA ALA A 9 47.51 38.69 11.87
C ALA A 9 47.10 38.35 10.42
N LEU A 10 47.51 39.17 9.44
CA LEU A 10 47.23 38.90 8.03
C LEU A 10 47.92 37.61 7.55
N ALA A 11 49.16 37.36 7.97
CA ALA A 11 49.88 36.15 7.63
C ALA A 11 49.19 34.88 8.17
N VAL A 12 48.65 34.93 9.39
CA VAL A 12 47.90 33.82 9.98
C VAL A 12 46.59 33.55 9.23
N VAL A 13 45.84 34.60 8.86
CA VAL A 13 44.59 34.46 8.11
C VAL A 13 44.86 33.87 6.72
N VAL A 14 45.91 34.32 6.04
CA VAL A 14 46.31 33.80 4.74
C VAL A 14 46.78 32.34 4.86
N ALA A 15 47.62 32.01 5.84
CA ALA A 15 48.08 30.65 6.07
C ALA A 15 46.92 29.70 6.41
N TYR A 16 45.98 30.14 7.25
CA TYR A 16 44.76 29.40 7.57
C TYR A 16 43.88 29.18 6.34
N GLY A 17 43.64 30.23 5.55
CA GLY A 17 42.85 30.13 4.32
C GLY A 17 43.47 29.21 3.27
N LEU A 18 44.81 29.21 3.15
CA LEU A 18 45.54 28.29 2.28
C LEU A 18 45.46 26.85 2.80
N GLY A 19 45.57 26.64 4.12
CA GLY A 19 45.41 25.34 4.76
C GLY A 19 44.02 24.73 4.55
N VAL A 20 42.96 25.54 4.75
CA VAL A 20 41.57 25.12 4.51
C VAL A 20 41.33 24.78 3.04
N ARG A 21 41.86 25.58 2.10
CA ARG A 21 41.76 25.28 0.66
C ARG A 21 42.53 24.02 0.26
N ALA A 22 43.70 23.77 0.85
CA ALA A 22 44.47 22.55 0.61
C ALA A 22 43.76 21.29 1.16
N LEU A 23 43.11 21.41 2.32
CA LEU A 23 42.26 20.36 2.90
C LEU A 23 41.00 20.12 2.05
N GLY A 24 40.36 21.17 1.55
CA GLY A 24 39.21 21.07 0.64
C GLY A 24 39.56 20.39 -0.69
N LYS A 25 40.78 20.58 -1.22
CA LYS A 25 41.26 19.86 -2.42
C LYS A 25 41.56 18.38 -2.16
N ARG A 26 41.85 18.00 -0.90
CA ARG A 26 42.02 16.59 -0.49
C ARG A 26 40.69 15.91 -0.13
N ALA A 27 39.70 16.69 0.30
CA ALA A 27 38.33 16.24 0.50
C ALA A 27 37.60 16.16 -0.85
N ARG A 28 38.01 15.21 -1.69
CA ARG A 28 37.19 14.77 -2.81
C ARG A 28 36.02 14.01 -2.16
N PRO A 29 34.74 14.44 -2.31
CA PRO A 29 33.63 13.60 -1.88
C PRO A 29 33.83 12.24 -2.56
N PRO A 30 33.62 11.12 -1.86
CA PRO A 30 33.77 9.82 -2.48
C PRO A 30 32.92 9.82 -3.74
N GLN A 31 33.56 9.68 -4.90
CA GLN A 31 32.86 9.35 -6.13
C GLN A 31 32.29 7.97 -5.87
N VAL A 32 31.01 7.92 -5.50
CA VAL A 32 30.26 6.68 -5.40
C VAL A 32 30.12 6.19 -6.83
N ALA A 33 31.08 5.36 -7.24
CA ALA A 33 30.90 4.47 -8.37
C ALA A 33 29.54 3.77 -8.16
N GLY A 34 28.74 3.67 -9.22
CA GLY A 34 27.41 3.03 -9.22
C GLY A 34 27.47 1.56 -8.83
N GLY A 35 27.78 1.32 -7.57
CA GLY A 35 27.80 0.02 -6.92
C GLY A 35 26.38 -0.37 -6.68
N GLN A 36 26.04 -1.57 -7.17
CA GLN A 36 24.79 -2.25 -6.86
C GLN A 36 24.59 -2.18 -5.34
N THR A 37 23.51 -1.50 -4.93
CA THR A 37 23.09 -1.42 -3.53
C THR A 37 22.91 -2.83 -3.01
N ALA A 38 23.53 -3.14 -1.86
CA ALA A 38 23.34 -4.42 -1.20
C ALA A 38 21.83 -4.73 -1.05
N PRO A 39 21.41 -6.00 -1.11
CA PRO A 39 19.99 -6.36 -0.96
C PRO A 39 19.40 -5.74 0.30
N GLY A 40 18.39 -4.87 0.12
CA GLY A 40 17.72 -4.17 1.23
C GLY A 40 18.38 -2.87 1.72
N SER A 41 19.39 -2.32 1.03
CA SER A 41 19.79 -0.92 1.19
C SER A 41 19.09 0.00 0.18
N PHE A 42 19.03 1.29 0.50
CA PHE A 42 18.42 2.31 -0.36
C PHE A 42 19.48 2.95 -1.26
N SER A 43 19.14 3.16 -2.53
CA SER A 43 19.90 4.09 -3.38
C SER A 43 19.72 5.53 -2.92
N GLU A 44 20.59 6.45 -3.35
CA GLU A 44 20.43 7.89 -3.06
C GLU A 44 19.07 8.42 -3.55
N HIS A 45 18.62 7.96 -4.73
CA HIS A 45 17.32 8.33 -5.28
C HIS A 45 16.17 7.83 -4.38
N GLU A 46 16.26 6.62 -3.84
CA GLU A 46 15.27 6.09 -2.89
C GLU A 46 15.30 6.85 -1.56
N LEU A 47 16.47 7.20 -1.03
CA LEU A 47 16.59 8.01 0.18
C LEU A 47 15.93 9.38 0.00
N GLY A 48 16.16 10.04 -1.14
CA GLY A 48 15.51 11.31 -1.48
C GLY A 48 13.99 11.17 -1.59
N ARG A 49 13.52 10.13 -2.27
CA ARG A 49 12.09 9.84 -2.47
C ARG A 49 11.35 9.53 -1.16
N TYR A 50 11.94 8.69 -0.30
CA TYR A 50 11.30 8.22 0.93
C TYR A 50 11.68 9.04 2.17
N ALA A 51 12.41 10.14 2.00
CA ALA A 51 12.88 10.99 3.10
C ALA A 51 11.74 11.39 4.07
N ARG A 52 10.54 11.66 3.53
CA ARG A 52 9.37 12.05 4.34
C ARG A 52 8.81 10.93 5.21
N HIS A 53 9.00 9.67 4.84
CA HIS A 53 8.65 8.53 5.68
C HIS A 53 9.74 8.23 6.70
N ILE A 54 11.00 8.30 6.28
CA ILE A 54 12.16 7.99 7.13
C ILE A 54 12.25 8.91 8.35
N VAL A 55 11.78 10.16 8.24
CA VAL A 55 11.76 11.10 9.37
C VAL A 55 10.61 10.86 10.36
N LEU A 56 9.59 10.08 10.01
CA LEU A 56 8.50 9.75 10.93
C LEU A 56 9.01 8.80 12.01
N ARG A 57 8.74 9.13 13.27
CA ARG A 57 9.22 8.34 14.43
C ARG A 57 8.71 6.90 14.39
N GLU A 58 7.46 6.71 13.98
CA GLU A 58 6.77 5.42 13.93
C GLU A 58 7.21 4.57 12.72
N ILE A 59 7.88 5.15 11.73
CA ILE A 59 8.35 4.45 10.53
C ILE A 59 9.87 4.31 10.54
N GLY A 60 10.59 5.43 10.50
CA GLY A 60 12.05 5.44 10.46
C GLY A 60 12.65 4.76 9.23
N GLY A 61 13.98 4.66 9.22
CA GLY A 61 14.69 3.81 8.26
C GLY A 61 14.27 2.33 8.30
N PRO A 62 14.09 1.71 9.49
CA PRO A 62 13.64 0.32 9.59
C PRO A 62 12.27 0.07 8.98
N GLY A 63 11.26 0.92 9.22
CA GLY A 63 9.92 0.77 8.65
C GLY A 63 9.91 0.98 7.14
N GLN A 64 10.68 1.95 6.62
CA GLN A 64 10.84 2.09 5.17
C GLN A 64 11.51 0.87 4.56
N LYS A 65 12.46 0.23 5.27
CA LYS A 65 13.12 -0.99 4.81
C LYS A 65 12.15 -2.17 4.83
N ALA A 66 11.29 -2.27 5.84
CA ALA A 66 10.21 -3.25 5.89
C ALA A 66 9.27 -3.10 4.70
N MET A 67 8.84 -1.87 4.35
CA MET A 67 8.07 -1.62 3.12
C MET A 67 8.80 -2.09 1.86
N LYS A 68 10.08 -1.74 1.71
CA LYS A 68 10.90 -2.20 0.57
C LYS A 68 11.04 -3.73 0.48
N GLN A 69 10.92 -4.44 1.60
CA GLN A 69 11.03 -5.91 1.65
C GLN A 69 9.67 -6.61 1.55
N ALA A 70 8.58 -5.90 1.80
CA ALA A 70 7.23 -6.44 1.84
C ALA A 70 6.69 -6.81 0.44
N ARG A 71 5.82 -7.81 0.45
CA ARG A 71 5.08 -8.30 -0.70
C ARG A 71 3.58 -8.19 -0.41
N VAL A 72 2.89 -7.36 -1.19
CA VAL A 72 1.44 -7.15 -1.04
C VAL A 72 0.71 -7.65 -2.27
N LEU A 73 -0.33 -8.48 -2.08
CA LEU A 73 -1.26 -8.84 -3.17
C LEU A 73 -2.50 -7.96 -3.08
N VAL A 74 -2.88 -7.32 -4.18
CA VAL A 74 -4.14 -6.58 -4.31
C VAL A 74 -5.09 -7.37 -5.22
N VAL A 75 -6.24 -7.76 -4.67
CA VAL A 75 -7.31 -8.43 -5.41
C VAL A 75 -8.29 -7.38 -5.90
N GLY A 76 -8.29 -7.16 -7.21
CA GLY A 76 -9.04 -6.11 -7.90
C GLY A 76 -8.23 -4.84 -8.13
N ALA A 77 -8.14 -4.42 -9.39
CA ALA A 77 -7.60 -3.13 -9.83
C ALA A 77 -8.71 -2.08 -10.05
N GLY A 78 -9.92 -2.34 -9.53
CA GLY A 78 -11.08 -1.46 -9.64
C GLY A 78 -11.02 -0.22 -8.75
N GLY A 79 -12.19 0.27 -8.30
CA GLY A 79 -12.29 1.57 -7.61
C GLY A 79 -11.50 1.65 -6.29
N LEU A 80 -11.53 0.60 -5.47
CA LEU A 80 -10.77 0.52 -4.22
C LEU A 80 -9.28 0.20 -4.47
N GLY A 81 -9.02 -0.74 -5.39
CA GLY A 81 -7.67 -1.17 -5.73
C GLY A 81 -6.83 -0.06 -6.37
N SER A 82 -7.42 0.76 -7.24
CA SER A 82 -6.76 1.86 -7.95
C SER A 82 -5.94 2.80 -7.02
N PRO A 83 -6.55 3.51 -6.05
CA PRO A 83 -5.80 4.35 -5.12
C PRO A 83 -4.87 3.53 -4.21
N ALA A 84 -5.27 2.32 -3.79
CA ALA A 84 -4.41 1.48 -2.95
C ALA A 84 -3.08 1.13 -3.64
N LEU A 85 -3.16 0.66 -4.89
CA LEU A 85 -2.00 0.35 -5.75
C LEU A 85 -1.08 1.56 -5.91
N LEU A 86 -1.65 2.73 -6.23
CA LEU A 86 -0.88 3.99 -6.34
C LEU A 86 -0.16 4.33 -5.04
N TYR A 87 -0.83 4.27 -3.89
CA TYR A 87 -0.21 4.62 -2.62
C TYR A 87 0.81 3.59 -2.14
N LEU A 88 0.58 2.29 -2.35
CA LEU A 88 1.56 1.23 -2.05
C LEU A 88 2.82 1.39 -2.91
N ALA A 89 2.65 1.65 -4.21
CA ALA A 89 3.75 1.91 -5.13
C ALA A 89 4.54 3.16 -4.72
N ALA A 90 3.84 4.27 -4.46
CA ALA A 90 4.46 5.52 -4.01
C ALA A 90 5.21 5.36 -2.68
N ALA A 91 4.67 4.56 -1.75
CA ALA A 91 5.28 4.31 -0.45
C ALA A 91 6.53 3.41 -0.51
N GLY A 92 6.78 2.78 -1.65
CA GLY A 92 7.94 1.91 -1.85
C GLY A 92 7.73 0.51 -1.30
N VAL A 93 6.52 -0.02 -1.37
CA VAL A 93 6.28 -1.46 -1.16
C VAL A 93 7.06 -2.24 -2.23
N GLY A 94 7.91 -3.16 -1.78
CA GLY A 94 8.91 -3.79 -2.65
C GLY A 94 8.33 -4.61 -3.79
N THR A 95 7.35 -5.46 -3.50
CA THR A 95 6.65 -6.26 -4.51
C THR A 95 5.15 -6.06 -4.37
N ILE A 96 4.49 -5.71 -5.47
CA ILE A 96 3.03 -5.55 -5.53
C ILE A 96 2.48 -6.53 -6.56
N GLY A 97 1.75 -7.53 -6.10
CA GLY A 97 0.92 -8.36 -6.95
C GLY A 97 -0.42 -7.68 -7.21
N VAL A 98 -0.94 -7.76 -8.43
CA VAL A 98 -2.29 -7.29 -8.75
C VAL A 98 -2.99 -8.37 -9.58
N ILE A 99 -4.14 -8.84 -9.12
CA ILE A 99 -4.97 -9.83 -9.82
C ILE A 99 -6.33 -9.24 -10.15
N ASP A 100 -6.68 -9.25 -11.43
CA ASP A 100 -7.93 -8.74 -11.98
C ASP A 100 -8.08 -9.32 -13.40
N ASP A 101 -9.28 -9.77 -13.79
CA ASP A 101 -9.59 -10.32 -15.11
C ASP A 101 -10.19 -9.29 -16.08
N ASP A 102 -10.60 -8.13 -15.60
CA ASP A 102 -11.25 -7.11 -16.41
C ASP A 102 -10.26 -6.33 -17.30
N VAL A 103 -10.85 -5.63 -18.26
CA VAL A 103 -10.23 -4.57 -19.05
C VAL A 103 -10.69 -3.19 -18.59
N VAL A 104 -9.89 -2.17 -18.90
CA VAL A 104 -10.27 -0.77 -18.65
C VAL A 104 -11.48 -0.41 -19.52
N ASP A 105 -12.50 0.17 -18.89
CA ASP A 105 -13.72 0.61 -19.55
C ASP A 105 -14.03 2.09 -19.22
N ASN A 106 -14.59 2.84 -20.17
CA ASN A 106 -14.91 4.25 -19.99
C ASN A 106 -15.83 4.50 -18.77
N SER A 107 -16.83 3.63 -18.54
CA SER A 107 -17.77 3.77 -17.41
C SER A 107 -17.10 3.64 -16.03
N ASN A 108 -15.87 3.14 -16.01
CA ASN A 108 -15.10 2.88 -14.80
C ASN A 108 -14.15 4.05 -14.46
N LEU A 109 -13.78 4.88 -15.43
CA LEU A 109 -12.78 5.96 -15.27
C LEU A 109 -13.18 7.04 -14.27
N GLN A 110 -14.48 7.23 -14.01
CA GLN A 110 -14.96 8.19 -13.00
C GLN A 110 -14.47 7.87 -11.56
N ARG A 111 -14.02 6.63 -11.31
CA ARG A 111 -13.57 6.17 -9.98
C ARG A 111 -12.30 5.32 -9.97
N GLN A 112 -11.86 4.80 -11.11
CA GLN A 112 -10.65 3.97 -11.22
C GLN A 112 -9.46 4.81 -11.66
N VAL A 113 -9.00 5.67 -10.74
CA VAL A 113 -8.05 6.76 -11.02
C VAL A 113 -6.63 6.33 -11.41
N ILE A 114 -6.32 5.02 -11.34
CA ILE A 114 -5.04 4.49 -11.82
C ILE A 114 -5.02 4.31 -13.34
N HIS A 115 -6.21 4.18 -13.96
CA HIS A 115 -6.37 3.96 -15.40
C HIS A 115 -6.57 5.30 -16.12
N ARG A 116 -6.20 5.33 -17.40
CA ARG A 116 -6.34 6.50 -18.26
C ARG A 116 -7.29 6.20 -19.40
N ASP A 117 -7.86 7.24 -19.99
CA ASP A 117 -8.71 7.15 -21.19
C ASP A 117 -7.99 6.44 -22.35
N ALA A 118 -6.70 6.71 -22.53
CA ALA A 118 -5.85 6.06 -23.52
C ALA A 118 -5.64 4.54 -23.29
N ASP A 119 -5.96 4.03 -22.10
CA ASP A 119 -5.79 2.61 -21.75
C ASP A 119 -7.09 1.81 -21.92
N ILE A 120 -8.20 2.42 -22.41
CA ILE A 120 -9.47 1.69 -22.63
C ILE A 120 -9.24 0.46 -23.51
N GLY A 121 -9.76 -0.70 -23.06
CA GLY A 121 -9.59 -2.00 -23.69
C GLY A 121 -8.32 -2.76 -23.27
N MET A 122 -7.38 -2.11 -22.57
CA MET A 122 -6.22 -2.77 -21.99
C MET A 122 -6.62 -3.56 -20.74
N PRO A 123 -6.06 -4.75 -20.47
CA PRO A 123 -6.26 -5.43 -19.19
C PRO A 123 -5.87 -4.53 -18.02
N LYS A 124 -6.74 -4.44 -17.00
CA LYS A 124 -6.55 -3.50 -15.87
C LYS A 124 -5.23 -3.71 -15.16
N VAL A 125 -4.81 -4.98 -14.98
CA VAL A 125 -3.53 -5.32 -14.34
C VAL A 125 -2.31 -4.73 -15.05
N PHE A 126 -2.30 -4.65 -16.38
CA PHE A 126 -1.19 -4.08 -17.14
C PHE A 126 -1.24 -2.55 -17.17
N SER A 127 -2.44 -1.96 -17.26
CA SER A 127 -2.59 -0.50 -17.12
C SER A 127 -2.13 -0.05 -15.73
N ALA A 128 -2.54 -0.76 -14.68
CA ALA A 128 -2.10 -0.50 -13.30
C ALA A 128 -0.59 -0.69 -13.12
N GLN A 129 -0.01 -1.73 -13.71
CA GLN A 129 1.45 -1.94 -13.71
C GLN A 129 2.18 -0.74 -14.29
N ALA A 130 1.80 -0.30 -15.50
CA ALA A 130 2.44 0.81 -16.17
C ALA A 130 2.37 2.10 -15.32
N ALA A 131 1.23 2.36 -14.68
CA ALA A 131 1.06 3.51 -13.79
C ALA A 131 1.97 3.45 -12.54
N MET A 132 2.03 2.30 -11.88
CA MET A 132 2.85 2.10 -10.68
C MET A 132 4.35 2.19 -10.99
N GLU A 133 4.82 1.56 -12.07
CA GLU A 133 6.23 1.58 -12.48
C GLU A 133 6.67 2.97 -12.97
N ALA A 134 5.78 3.70 -13.65
CA ALA A 134 6.02 5.10 -14.03
C ALA A 134 6.14 5.99 -12.79
N GLN A 135 5.32 5.74 -11.76
CA GLN A 135 5.41 6.49 -10.51
C GLN A 135 6.68 6.13 -9.73
N ASN A 136 6.99 4.84 -9.57
CA ASN A 136 8.11 4.36 -8.77
C ASN A 136 8.84 3.18 -9.45
N PRO A 137 9.95 3.43 -10.17
CA PRO A 137 10.68 2.38 -10.88
C PRO A 137 11.51 1.46 -9.97
N ALA A 138 11.52 1.69 -8.64
CA ALA A 138 12.29 0.88 -7.70
C ALA A 138 11.52 -0.34 -7.15
N ILE A 139 10.23 -0.47 -7.48
CA ILE A 139 9.38 -1.58 -7.02
C ILE A 139 9.28 -2.66 -8.10
N THR A 140 8.83 -3.85 -7.70
CA THR A 140 8.46 -4.93 -8.61
C THR A 140 6.95 -5.08 -8.66
N VAL A 141 6.35 -4.99 -9.85
CA VAL A 141 4.93 -5.28 -10.04
C VAL A 141 4.75 -6.66 -10.68
N ARG A 142 3.81 -7.45 -10.16
CA ARG A 142 3.42 -8.76 -10.72
C ARG A 142 1.95 -8.72 -11.16
N PRO A 143 1.67 -8.48 -12.44
CA PRO A 143 0.31 -8.51 -12.97
C PRO A 143 -0.17 -9.95 -13.17
N TYR A 144 -1.38 -10.26 -12.71
CA TYR A 144 -2.07 -11.52 -12.96
C TYR A 144 -3.38 -11.23 -13.67
N HIS A 145 -3.37 -11.23 -15.01
CA HIS A 145 -4.58 -11.08 -15.82
C HIS A 145 -5.39 -12.38 -15.84
N ARG A 146 -6.11 -12.64 -14.75
CA ARG A 146 -6.98 -13.79 -14.55
C ARG A 146 -7.87 -13.59 -13.34
N ARG A 147 -8.98 -14.32 -13.30
CA ARG A 147 -9.84 -14.36 -12.14
C ARG A 147 -9.17 -15.13 -11.01
N LEU A 148 -9.37 -14.69 -9.77
CA LEU A 148 -8.96 -15.46 -8.60
C LEU A 148 -9.90 -16.65 -8.44
N GLU A 149 -9.36 -17.87 -8.55
CA GLU A 149 -10.10 -19.12 -8.42
C GLU A 149 -9.61 -19.92 -7.20
N ALA A 150 -10.49 -20.81 -6.69
CA ALA A 150 -10.24 -21.54 -5.44
C ALA A 150 -9.05 -22.49 -5.48
N ASP A 151 -8.77 -23.08 -6.63
CA ASP A 151 -7.67 -24.02 -6.84
C ASP A 151 -6.27 -23.36 -6.78
N MET A 152 -6.20 -22.05 -6.99
CA MET A 152 -4.94 -21.29 -7.03
C MET A 152 -4.78 -20.29 -5.88
N ALA A 153 -5.86 -19.96 -5.17
CA ALA A 153 -5.86 -18.85 -4.20
C ALA A 153 -4.84 -19.03 -3.08
N GLU A 154 -4.80 -20.20 -2.45
CA GLU A 154 -3.86 -20.47 -1.34
C GLU A 154 -2.40 -20.44 -1.78
N ALA A 155 -2.08 -21.07 -2.92
CA ALA A 155 -0.73 -21.07 -3.46
C ALA A 155 -0.25 -19.64 -3.79
N LEU A 156 -1.13 -18.83 -4.39
CA LEU A 156 -0.82 -17.43 -4.67
C LEU A 156 -0.63 -16.64 -3.36
N PHE A 157 -1.53 -16.79 -2.39
CA PHE A 157 -1.49 -16.02 -1.13
C PHE A 157 -0.24 -16.34 -0.30
N ALA A 158 0.25 -17.57 -0.36
CA ALA A 158 1.48 -17.99 0.32
C ALA A 158 2.72 -17.18 -0.11
N GLU A 159 2.73 -16.62 -1.33
CA GLU A 159 3.85 -15.81 -1.85
C GLU A 159 3.92 -14.37 -1.29
N TYR A 160 2.87 -13.92 -0.60
CA TYR A 160 2.70 -12.55 -0.13
C TYR A 160 2.63 -12.47 1.40
N ASP A 161 2.92 -11.28 1.94
CA ASP A 161 2.90 -11.03 3.38
C ASP A 161 1.50 -10.64 3.87
N LEU A 162 0.75 -9.91 3.04
CA LEU A 162 -0.63 -9.50 3.30
C LEU A 162 -1.42 -9.29 2.01
N ILE A 163 -2.74 -9.30 2.13
CA ILE A 163 -3.69 -9.18 1.02
C ILE A 163 -4.54 -7.91 1.19
N LEU A 164 -4.77 -7.17 0.10
CA LEU A 164 -5.83 -6.17 0.02
C LEU A 164 -6.98 -6.76 -0.80
N GLU A 165 -8.18 -6.69 -0.25
CA GLU A 165 -9.41 -7.14 -0.91
C GLU A 165 -10.21 -5.90 -1.33
N GLY A 166 -10.18 -5.58 -2.62
CA GLY A 166 -10.84 -4.43 -3.22
C GLY A 166 -11.85 -4.80 -4.32
N SER A 167 -12.27 -6.06 -4.38
CA SER A 167 -13.27 -6.55 -5.33
C SER A 167 -14.67 -6.08 -4.95
N ASP A 168 -15.57 -6.04 -5.94
CA ASP A 168 -16.95 -5.56 -5.79
C ASP A 168 -18.00 -6.69 -5.82
N ASN A 169 -17.57 -7.95 -5.77
CA ASN A 169 -18.47 -9.11 -5.75
C ASN A 169 -18.25 -9.99 -4.52
N PHE A 170 -19.35 -10.51 -3.96
CA PHE A 170 -19.31 -11.27 -2.71
C PHE A 170 -18.52 -12.58 -2.82
N ASP A 171 -18.64 -13.31 -3.94
CA ASP A 171 -17.96 -14.60 -4.13
C ASP A 171 -16.44 -14.47 -3.96
N THR A 172 -15.84 -13.44 -4.55
CA THR A 172 -14.42 -13.12 -4.37
C THR A 172 -14.12 -12.76 -2.92
N LYS A 173 -14.95 -11.97 -2.22
CA LYS A 173 -14.75 -11.65 -0.80
C LYS A 173 -14.69 -12.90 0.09
N TYR A 174 -15.63 -13.83 -0.11
CA TYR A 174 -15.65 -15.09 0.64
C TYR A 174 -14.48 -16.01 0.27
N LEU A 175 -14.08 -16.04 -1.01
CA LEU A 175 -12.91 -16.80 -1.46
C LEU A 175 -11.62 -16.27 -0.85
N VAL A 176 -11.39 -14.96 -0.93
CA VAL A 176 -10.24 -14.28 -0.33
C VAL A 176 -10.19 -14.55 1.17
N ASN A 177 -11.33 -14.45 1.87
CA ASN A 177 -11.40 -14.77 3.29
C ASN A 177 -10.93 -16.19 3.58
N ARG A 178 -11.48 -17.21 2.90
CA ARG A 178 -11.10 -18.62 3.14
C ARG A 178 -9.62 -18.86 2.87
N ALA A 179 -9.10 -18.40 1.73
CA ALA A 179 -7.71 -18.59 1.37
C ALA A 179 -6.75 -17.88 2.33
N ALA A 180 -7.10 -16.68 2.79
CA ALA A 180 -6.32 -15.93 3.77
C ALA A 180 -6.29 -16.60 5.15
N VAL A 181 -7.43 -17.14 5.61
CA VAL A 181 -7.47 -17.91 6.87
C VAL A 181 -6.62 -19.17 6.75
N ALA A 182 -6.76 -19.93 5.66
CA ALA A 182 -5.98 -21.15 5.42
C ALA A 182 -4.46 -20.89 5.38
N THR A 183 -4.05 -19.73 4.87
CA THR A 183 -2.63 -19.35 4.75
C THR A 183 -2.11 -18.46 5.89
N GLY A 184 -2.96 -18.14 6.87
CA GLY A 184 -2.61 -17.26 8.00
C GLY A 184 -2.22 -15.84 7.58
N LYS A 185 -2.75 -15.33 6.46
CA LYS A 185 -2.43 -14.01 5.93
C LYS A 185 -3.45 -12.96 6.40
N PRO A 186 -3.03 -11.78 6.85
CA PRO A 186 -3.96 -10.69 7.12
C PRO A 186 -4.56 -10.15 5.82
N VAL A 187 -5.85 -9.79 5.88
CA VAL A 187 -6.57 -9.14 4.79
C VAL A 187 -7.01 -7.75 5.21
N VAL A 188 -6.61 -6.74 4.46
CA VAL A 188 -7.20 -5.40 4.54
C VAL A 188 -8.37 -5.34 3.56
N GLY A 189 -9.59 -5.35 4.09
CA GLY A 189 -10.80 -5.43 3.27
C GLY A 189 -11.56 -4.10 3.22
N GLY A 190 -11.89 -3.66 2.00
CA GLY A 190 -12.76 -2.52 1.77
C GLY A 190 -14.10 -2.92 1.16
N ALA A 191 -15.16 -2.17 1.47
CA ALA A 191 -16.45 -2.27 0.81
C ALA A 191 -17.07 -0.90 0.63
N LEU A 192 -17.91 -0.75 -0.39
CA LEU A 192 -18.53 0.51 -0.76
C LEU A 192 -20.02 0.30 -1.05
N SER A 193 -20.83 1.29 -0.69
CA SER A 193 -22.23 1.38 -1.07
C SER A 193 -22.62 2.85 -1.21
N GLN A 194 -22.87 3.33 -2.44
CA GLN A 194 -23.31 4.70 -2.72
C GLN A 194 -22.38 5.78 -2.13
N TRP A 195 -22.65 6.23 -0.90
CA TRP A 195 -21.92 7.25 -0.13
C TRP A 195 -21.18 6.68 1.10
N GLU A 196 -21.40 5.41 1.43
CA GLU A 196 -20.81 4.74 2.59
C GLU A 196 -19.63 3.85 2.17
N GLY A 197 -18.53 3.97 2.91
CA GLY A 197 -17.39 3.08 2.82
C GLY A 197 -17.15 2.31 4.12
N GLN A 198 -16.68 1.08 4.01
CA GLN A 198 -16.33 0.23 5.14
C GLN A 198 -14.89 -0.27 5.02
N LEU A 199 -14.20 -0.40 6.15
CA LEU A 199 -12.82 -0.84 6.22
C LEU A 199 -12.56 -1.64 7.50
N SER A 200 -11.86 -2.78 7.37
CA SER A 200 -11.35 -3.54 8.51
C SER A 200 -10.09 -4.32 8.13
N VAL A 201 -9.41 -4.84 9.15
CA VAL A 201 -8.32 -5.81 9.00
C VAL A 201 -8.79 -7.16 9.55
N TRP A 202 -8.98 -8.11 8.64
CA TRP A 202 -9.33 -9.50 8.96
C TRP A 202 -8.05 -10.29 9.18
N ASP A 203 -7.83 -10.74 10.41
CA ASP A 203 -6.59 -11.44 10.77
C ASP A 203 -6.79 -12.43 11.93
N PRO A 204 -7.40 -13.60 11.65
CA PRO A 204 -7.62 -14.63 12.66
C PRO A 204 -6.35 -15.19 13.28
N ALA A 205 -5.24 -15.22 12.53
CA ALA A 205 -3.95 -15.67 13.06
C ALA A 205 -3.44 -14.75 14.19
N ALA A 206 -3.89 -13.49 14.22
CA ALA A 206 -3.63 -12.52 15.29
C ALA A 206 -4.83 -12.33 16.25
N GLY A 207 -5.82 -13.23 16.24
CA GLY A 207 -6.98 -13.20 17.15
C GLY A 207 -8.12 -12.26 16.74
N ALA A 208 -8.06 -11.64 15.56
CA ALA A 208 -9.16 -10.82 15.02
C ALA A 208 -10.23 -11.70 14.34
N PRO A 209 -11.48 -11.21 14.16
CA PRO A 209 -12.45 -11.94 13.35
C PRO A 209 -11.99 -12.10 11.89
N CYS A 210 -12.40 -13.18 11.23
CA CYS A 210 -12.39 -13.26 9.78
C CYS A 210 -13.57 -12.47 9.19
N TYR A 211 -13.60 -12.24 7.88
CA TYR A 211 -14.71 -11.56 7.21
C TYR A 211 -16.06 -12.23 7.51
N GLN A 212 -16.11 -13.57 7.47
CA GLN A 212 -17.33 -14.35 7.69
C GLN A 212 -17.78 -14.42 9.16
N CYS A 213 -16.97 -13.95 10.12
CA CYS A 213 -17.44 -13.69 11.48
C CYS A 213 -18.41 -12.50 11.53
N VAL A 214 -18.19 -11.49 10.68
CA VAL A 214 -18.98 -10.26 10.64
C VAL A 214 -20.09 -10.32 9.61
N PHE A 215 -19.81 -10.95 8.46
CA PHE A 215 -20.76 -11.13 7.35
C PHE A 215 -20.95 -12.63 7.09
N PRO A 216 -21.89 -13.29 7.78
CA PRO A 216 -21.96 -14.76 7.80
C PRO A 216 -22.40 -15.37 6.48
N GLU A 217 -23.33 -14.70 5.82
CA GLU A 217 -23.96 -15.14 4.57
C GLU A 217 -23.99 -13.98 3.59
N ALA A 218 -23.81 -14.29 2.31
CA ALA A 218 -23.96 -13.30 1.25
C ALA A 218 -25.42 -12.82 1.23
N PRO A 219 -25.68 -11.53 0.94
CA PRO A 219 -27.04 -11.06 0.68
C PRO A 219 -27.67 -11.90 -0.45
N ALA A 220 -28.98 -12.15 -0.37
CA ALA A 220 -29.66 -12.87 -1.44
C ALA A 220 -29.50 -12.15 -2.79
N PRO A 221 -29.43 -12.87 -3.92
CA PRO A 221 -29.30 -12.26 -5.24
C PRO A 221 -30.32 -11.15 -5.46
N GLY A 222 -29.84 -9.96 -5.83
CA GLY A 222 -30.67 -8.78 -6.07
C GLY A 222 -30.96 -7.88 -4.86
N LEU A 223 -30.65 -8.30 -3.62
CA LEU A 223 -30.81 -7.44 -2.43
C LEU A 223 -29.65 -6.46 -2.21
N ALA A 224 -28.47 -6.79 -2.73
CA ALA A 224 -27.28 -5.94 -2.67
C ALA A 224 -26.76 -5.70 -4.10
N PRO A 225 -27.23 -4.65 -4.79
CA PRO A 225 -26.73 -4.32 -6.12
C PRO A 225 -25.22 -4.01 -6.08
N SER A 226 -24.50 -4.39 -7.12
CA SER A 226 -23.09 -4.01 -7.30
C SER A 226 -22.94 -2.48 -7.34
N CYS A 227 -21.72 -1.98 -7.13
CA CYS A 227 -21.42 -0.55 -7.31
C CYS A 227 -21.83 -0.04 -8.70
N SER A 228 -21.74 -0.87 -9.73
CA SER A 228 -22.17 -0.54 -11.10
C SER A 228 -23.70 -0.43 -11.23
N ALA A 229 -24.46 -1.19 -10.45
CA ALA A 229 -25.93 -1.16 -10.47
C ALA A 229 -26.53 -0.13 -9.50
N ALA A 230 -25.95 0.04 -8.31
CA ALA A 230 -26.42 0.95 -7.26
C ALA A 230 -25.95 2.40 -7.44
N GLY A 231 -24.85 2.59 -8.17
CA GLY A 231 -24.08 3.82 -8.19
C GLY A 231 -23.13 3.95 -6.99
N VAL A 232 -22.02 4.65 -7.21
CA VAL A 232 -21.05 5.02 -6.16
C VAL A 232 -20.47 6.39 -6.50
N ILE A 233 -20.36 7.27 -5.50
CA ILE A 233 -19.77 8.60 -5.69
C ILE A 233 -18.26 8.46 -5.91
N GLY A 234 -17.77 8.95 -7.05
CA GLY A 234 -16.41 8.65 -7.56
C GLY A 234 -15.24 8.81 -6.58
N PRO A 235 -15.20 9.86 -5.74
CA PRO A 235 -14.11 10.06 -4.77
C PRO A 235 -14.09 9.08 -3.59
N LEU A 236 -15.23 8.47 -3.23
CA LEU A 236 -15.32 7.59 -2.06
C LEU A 236 -14.38 6.37 -2.15
N PRO A 237 -14.32 5.63 -3.28
CA PRO A 237 -13.29 4.61 -3.49
C PRO A 237 -11.86 5.13 -3.28
N GLY A 238 -11.59 6.38 -3.69
CA GLY A 238 -10.33 7.08 -3.44
C GLY A 238 -10.00 7.18 -1.95
N VAL A 239 -10.96 7.63 -1.14
CA VAL A 239 -10.82 7.76 0.32
C VAL A 239 -10.56 6.39 0.96
N ILE A 240 -11.42 5.41 0.70
CA ILE A 240 -11.33 4.10 1.35
C ILE A 240 -10.11 3.32 0.89
N GLY A 241 -9.76 3.34 -0.40
CA GLY A 241 -8.58 2.65 -0.89
C GLY A 241 -7.26 3.28 -0.42
N ALA A 242 -7.22 4.60 -0.20
CA ALA A 242 -6.08 5.23 0.48
C ALA A 242 -5.98 4.77 1.96
N MET A 243 -7.11 4.65 2.65
CA MET A 243 -7.14 4.09 4.01
C MET A 243 -6.74 2.61 4.04
N MET A 244 -7.11 1.81 3.04
CA MET A 244 -6.63 0.43 2.88
C MET A 244 -5.10 0.38 2.77
N ALA A 245 -4.50 1.28 1.96
CA ALA A 245 -3.05 1.38 1.88
C ALA A 245 -2.44 1.76 3.25
N ILE A 246 -3.04 2.69 4.00
CA ILE A 246 -2.59 3.04 5.36
C ILE A 246 -2.59 1.81 6.29
N GLU A 247 -3.66 1.01 6.31
CA GLU A 247 -3.71 -0.21 7.13
C GLU A 247 -2.64 -1.22 6.73
N ALA A 248 -2.40 -1.39 5.43
CA ALA A 248 -1.34 -2.26 4.93
C ALA A 248 0.05 -1.77 5.39
N LEU A 249 0.32 -0.47 5.30
CA LEU A 249 1.60 0.08 5.76
C LEU A 249 1.77 -0.10 7.28
N LYS A 250 0.71 0.13 8.08
CA LYS A 250 0.75 -0.13 9.53
C LYS A 250 1.08 -1.59 9.85
N LEU A 251 0.49 -2.54 9.11
CA LEU A 251 0.78 -3.97 9.27
C LEU A 251 2.25 -4.30 8.93
N ILE A 252 2.77 -3.72 7.85
CA ILE A 252 4.16 -3.94 7.41
C ILE A 252 5.17 -3.34 8.38
N THR A 253 4.94 -2.12 8.84
CA THR A 253 5.93 -1.38 9.65
C THR A 253 5.75 -1.60 11.15
N GLY A 254 4.61 -2.14 11.58
CA GLY A 254 4.23 -2.21 12.99
C GLY A 254 3.85 -0.84 13.58
N ALA A 255 3.55 0.14 12.73
CA ALA A 255 3.23 1.50 13.19
C ALA A 255 1.77 1.60 13.67
N GLY A 256 1.58 2.25 14.82
CA GLY A 256 0.25 2.51 15.36
C GLY A 256 -0.55 1.24 15.62
N GLU A 257 -1.86 1.32 15.41
CA GLU A 257 -2.78 0.22 15.67
C GLU A 257 -3.64 -0.08 14.43
N PRO A 258 -3.45 -1.24 13.77
CA PRO A 258 -4.30 -1.67 12.66
C PRO A 258 -5.76 -1.89 13.08
N LEU A 259 -6.71 -1.85 12.15
CA LEU A 259 -8.14 -2.08 12.38
C LEU A 259 -8.52 -3.54 12.69
N ARG A 260 -7.61 -4.32 13.28
CA ARG A 260 -7.92 -5.66 13.80
C ARG A 260 -9.02 -5.56 14.85
N GLY A 261 -10.06 -6.38 14.73
CA GLY A 261 -11.20 -6.39 15.66
C GLY A 261 -12.07 -5.13 15.63
N ARG A 262 -11.92 -4.29 14.59
CA ARG A 262 -12.65 -3.03 14.44
C ARG A 262 -13.16 -2.88 13.00
N LEU A 263 -14.43 -2.51 12.85
CA LEU A 263 -15.01 -2.13 11.57
C LEU A 263 -15.18 -0.63 11.55
N MET A 264 -14.47 0.04 10.66
CA MET A 264 -14.65 1.46 10.38
C MET A 264 -15.74 1.62 9.32
N ILE A 265 -16.66 2.54 9.55
CA ILE A 265 -17.71 2.97 8.64
C ILE A 265 -17.51 4.47 8.40
N TYR A 266 -17.46 4.87 7.14
CA TYR A 266 -17.31 6.25 6.71
C TYR A 266 -18.50 6.66 5.85
N ASP A 267 -19.26 7.63 6.34
CA ASP A 267 -20.36 8.25 5.62
C ASP A 267 -19.84 9.53 4.94
N ALA A 268 -19.64 9.47 3.62
CA ALA A 268 -19.14 10.62 2.86
C ALA A 268 -20.22 11.69 2.63
N LEU A 269 -21.50 11.36 2.78
CA LEU A 269 -22.58 12.32 2.59
C LEU A 269 -22.64 13.32 3.76
N TYR A 270 -22.37 12.85 4.98
CA TYR A 270 -22.35 13.67 6.19
C TYR A 270 -20.95 13.93 6.77
N ALA A 271 -19.91 13.36 6.14
CA ALA A 271 -18.54 13.37 6.64
C ALA A 271 -18.40 12.82 8.07
N ASP A 272 -19.19 11.77 8.39
CA ASP A 272 -19.14 11.08 9.69
C ASP A 272 -18.27 9.81 9.59
N SER A 273 -17.58 9.48 10.68
CA SER A 273 -16.78 8.27 10.77
C SER A 273 -17.05 7.56 12.09
N ARG A 274 -17.41 6.28 12.02
CA ARG A 274 -17.70 5.44 13.18
C ARG A 274 -16.79 4.23 13.16
N VAL A 275 -16.33 3.83 14.33
CA VAL A 275 -15.56 2.59 14.50
C VAL A 275 -16.29 1.73 15.52
N ILE A 276 -16.69 0.53 15.11
CA ILE A 276 -17.36 -0.43 15.98
C ILE A 276 -16.44 -1.63 16.25
N ALA A 277 -16.50 -2.16 17.46
CA ALA A 277 -15.78 -3.37 17.81
C ALA A 277 -16.48 -4.60 17.20
N VAL A 278 -15.70 -5.49 16.60
CA VAL A 278 -16.15 -6.76 16.04
C VAL A 278 -15.35 -7.91 16.64
N LYS A 279 -16.00 -9.07 16.84
CA LYS A 279 -15.42 -10.20 17.57
C LYS A 279 -15.44 -11.47 16.72
N PRO A 280 -14.47 -12.39 16.91
CA PRO A 280 -14.55 -13.73 16.35
C PRO A 280 -15.84 -14.42 16.77
N ARG A 281 -16.42 -15.19 15.86
CA ARG A 281 -17.58 -16.04 16.12
C ARG A 281 -17.11 -17.45 16.52
N PRO A 282 -17.58 -18.00 17.66
CA PRO A 282 -17.21 -19.35 18.09
C PRO A 282 -17.64 -20.46 17.12
N ASP A 283 -18.65 -20.19 16.30
CA ASP A 283 -19.24 -21.11 15.33
C ASP A 283 -18.89 -20.76 13.87
N CYS A 284 -17.86 -19.94 13.64
CA CYS A 284 -17.48 -19.50 12.31
C CYS A 284 -16.97 -20.66 11.44
N PRO A 285 -17.62 -21.01 10.32
CA PRO A 285 -17.25 -22.19 9.52
C PRO A 285 -15.84 -22.11 8.90
N VAL A 286 -15.21 -20.93 8.92
CA VAL A 286 -13.90 -20.69 8.33
C VAL A 286 -12.79 -20.64 9.39
N CYS A 287 -12.99 -19.92 10.49
CA CYS A 287 -11.91 -19.66 11.45
C CYS A 287 -12.13 -20.22 12.86
N SER A 288 -13.23 -20.95 13.14
CA SER A 288 -13.43 -21.60 14.45
C SER A 288 -12.75 -22.96 14.57
N ASN A 289 -12.40 -23.60 13.45
CA ASN A 289 -11.93 -24.99 13.41
C ASN A 289 -10.41 -25.10 13.19
N GLY A 290 -9.64 -24.22 13.84
CA GLY A 290 -8.18 -24.26 13.87
C GLY A 290 -7.65 -24.97 15.12
#